data_AF-A0A9X7TQ17-F1
#
_entry.id   AF-A0A9X7TQ17-F1
#
_cell.length_a   1.000
_cell.length_b   1.000
_cell.length_c   1.000
_cell.angle_alpha   90.00
_cell.angle_beta   90.00
_cell.angle_gamma   90.00
#
_symmetry.space_group_name_H-M   'P 1'
#
loop_
_entity.id
_entity.type
_entity.pdbx_description
1 polymer ?
#
loop_
_entity_poly.entity_id
_entity_poly.type
_entity_poly.pdbx_seq_one_letter_code
_entity_poly.pdbx_strand_id
1 'polypeptide(L)'
;MVMTIENYVKKYNNLFAISPSLKAISLASKYKFLSYMVERYIKIMGEKETEDFLYNCSFPLKKSIRCNDLVIECDKLEKIMENKGFKLEKVSWLKHGYIVKQYPPKPSLGATIEYLSGYYYIQGLASMVPPYVLDPNENDLVLDMAAAPGSKTTQLAQLMKNKGLIVAIEKSRERIKSLYSNINRMKIKNVVLLRTDARILRKLNMSFSKILLDVPCSGEGLIPEDPSRKTKTTIDDLKIFFQNQLELIDIAYNILEPEGVLVYSSCSIAPEENEAVVNYIIENYGAKTDKIYGYPATSGITEFNGVKFNESLRNCIRFYPHKSGTEGFFVCKIIKE
;
A
#
# COMPACT_ATOMS: atom_id res chain seq x y z
N MET A 1 4.61 -11.10 28.14
CA MET A 1 3.61 -12.10 27.71
C MET A 1 2.91 -11.52 26.50
N VAL A 2 2.86 -12.25 25.38
CA VAL A 2 2.23 -11.78 24.13
C VAL A 2 0.73 -11.56 24.37
N MET A 3 0.24 -10.36 24.09
CA MET A 3 -1.17 -10.01 24.22
C MET A 3 -1.97 -10.67 23.09
N THR A 4 -3.08 -11.33 23.40
CA THR A 4 -3.97 -11.87 22.38
C THR A 4 -4.55 -10.74 21.53
N ILE A 5 -4.87 -11.01 20.25
CA ILE A 5 -5.50 -10.04 19.36
C ILE A 5 -6.79 -9.48 19.99
N GLU A 6 -7.61 -10.33 20.62
CA GLU A 6 -8.83 -9.90 21.31
C GLU A 6 -8.55 -8.89 22.43
N ASN A 7 -7.52 -9.13 23.24
CA ASN A 7 -7.14 -8.22 24.32
C ASN A 7 -6.56 -6.91 23.77
N TYR A 8 -5.81 -6.98 22.67
CA TYR A 8 -5.30 -5.79 21.99
C TYR A 8 -6.42 -4.93 21.39
N VAL A 9 -7.40 -5.56 20.75
CA VAL A 9 -8.59 -4.87 20.22
C VAL A 9 -9.38 -4.22 21.35
N LYS A 10 -9.57 -4.92 22.50
CA LYS A 10 -10.23 -4.33 23.68
C LYS A 10 -9.44 -3.15 24.24
N LYS A 11 -8.11 -3.27 24.37
CA LYS A 11 -7.20 -2.20 24.83
C LYS A 11 -7.34 -0.94 23.98
N TYR A 12 -7.46 -1.10 22.66
CA TYR A 12 -7.51 0.00 21.70
C TYR A 12 -8.90 0.29 21.13
N ASN A 13 -9.96 -0.15 21.81
CA ASN A 13 -11.34 0.08 21.35
C ASN A 13 -11.69 1.58 21.20
N ASN A 14 -11.02 2.44 21.98
CA ASN A 14 -11.18 3.90 21.88
C ASN A 14 -10.77 4.46 20.52
N LEU A 15 -9.92 3.77 19.73
CA LEU A 15 -9.61 4.19 18.35
C LEU A 15 -10.87 4.39 17.51
N PHE A 16 -11.91 3.59 17.76
CA PHE A 16 -13.15 3.58 17.00
C PHE A 16 -14.26 4.45 17.60
N ALA A 17 -14.03 5.07 18.76
CA ALA A 17 -14.98 5.95 19.42
C ALA A 17 -14.90 7.36 18.82
N ILE A 18 -15.69 7.60 17.76
CA ILE A 18 -15.70 8.85 17.00
C ILE A 18 -17.08 9.51 17.05
N SER A 19 -17.13 10.72 17.60
CA SER A 19 -18.30 11.58 17.60
C SER A 19 -18.04 12.80 16.71
N PRO A 20 -18.73 12.94 15.57
CA PRO A 20 -18.49 14.05 14.65
C PRO A 20 -18.80 15.42 15.25
N SER A 21 -17.86 16.34 15.17
CA SER A 21 -18.05 17.76 15.49
C SER A 21 -18.96 18.45 14.47
N LEU A 22 -19.50 19.63 14.83
CA LEU A 22 -20.26 20.47 13.90
C LEU A 22 -19.46 20.81 12.64
N LYS A 23 -18.15 21.05 12.79
CA LYS A 23 -17.24 21.29 11.68
C LYS A 23 -17.12 20.07 10.77
N ALA A 24 -16.93 18.88 11.35
CA ALA A 24 -16.89 17.64 10.58
C ALA A 24 -18.19 17.39 9.82
N ILE A 25 -19.35 17.61 10.44
CA ILE A 25 -20.67 17.47 9.80
C ILE A 25 -20.81 18.45 8.62
N SER A 26 -20.41 19.71 8.81
CA SER A 26 -20.44 20.73 7.76
C SER A 26 -19.57 20.36 6.56
N LEU A 27 -18.31 19.99 6.81
CA LEU A 27 -17.36 19.58 5.76
C LEU A 27 -17.81 18.28 5.06
N ALA A 28 -18.33 17.32 5.82
CA ALA A 28 -18.85 16.07 5.29
C ALA A 28 -20.02 16.30 4.32
N SER A 29 -20.94 17.20 4.67
CA SER A 29 -22.03 17.61 3.76
C SER A 29 -21.48 18.29 2.50
N LYS A 30 -20.54 19.22 2.64
CA LYS A 30 -19.92 19.96 1.52
C LYS A 30 -19.21 19.03 0.52
N TYR A 31 -18.42 18.06 1.00
CA TYR A 31 -17.59 17.19 0.15
C TYR A 31 -18.16 15.79 -0.09
N LYS A 32 -19.35 15.51 0.45
CA LYS A 32 -20.10 14.23 0.35
C LYS A 32 -19.35 13.04 0.96
N PHE A 33 -18.82 13.23 2.17
CA PHE A 33 -18.19 12.18 2.97
C PHE A 33 -19.11 11.76 4.13
N LEU A 34 -18.85 10.60 4.73
CA LEU A 34 -19.41 10.30 6.05
C LEU A 34 -18.77 11.20 7.11
N SER A 35 -19.59 11.75 8.01
CA SER A 35 -19.15 12.71 9.02
C SER A 35 -18.10 12.14 9.97
N TYR A 36 -18.17 10.85 10.30
CA TYR A 36 -17.16 10.20 11.13
C TYR A 36 -15.78 10.13 10.46
N MET A 37 -15.73 9.98 9.12
CA MET A 37 -14.46 9.97 8.39
C MET A 37 -13.80 11.34 8.45
N VAL A 38 -14.58 12.39 8.23
CA VAL A 38 -14.08 13.77 8.30
C VAL A 38 -13.60 14.10 9.72
N GLU A 39 -14.33 13.69 10.75
CA GLU A 39 -13.88 13.86 12.13
C GLU A 39 -12.54 13.16 12.40
N ARG A 40 -12.35 11.93 11.89
CA ARG A 40 -11.07 11.22 11.98
C ARG A 40 -9.96 11.98 11.25
N TYR A 41 -10.23 12.55 10.08
CA TYR A 41 -9.24 13.34 9.35
C TYR A 41 -8.86 14.61 10.13
N ILE A 42 -9.83 15.32 10.73
CA ILE A 42 -9.56 16.48 11.59
C ILE A 42 -8.63 16.08 12.75
N LYS A 43 -8.84 14.91 13.35
CA LYS A 43 -7.97 14.40 14.43
C LYS A 43 -6.56 14.03 13.95
N ILE A 44 -6.37 13.70 12.67
CA ILE A 44 -5.06 13.35 12.09
C ILE A 44 -4.27 14.61 11.70
N MET A 45 -4.94 15.59 11.07
CA MET A 45 -4.25 16.68 10.37
C MET A 45 -4.76 18.08 10.71
N GLY A 46 -5.77 18.20 11.58
CA GLY A 46 -6.41 19.45 11.93
C GLY A 46 -7.45 19.91 10.90
N GLU A 47 -8.25 20.91 11.26
CA GLU A 47 -9.40 21.34 10.45
C GLU A 47 -9.01 21.89 9.08
N LYS A 48 -8.03 22.80 9.05
CA LYS A 48 -7.61 23.48 7.82
C LYS A 48 -7.04 22.49 6.81
N GLU A 49 -6.12 21.63 7.27
CA GLU A 49 -5.49 20.64 6.39
C GLU A 49 -6.51 19.58 5.94
N THR A 50 -7.50 19.25 6.77
CA THR A 50 -8.59 18.34 6.37
C THR A 50 -9.38 18.91 5.20
N GLU A 51 -9.72 20.20 5.21
CA GLU A 51 -10.43 20.81 4.09
C GLU A 51 -9.60 20.75 2.79
N ASP A 52 -8.29 21.00 2.87
CA ASP A 52 -7.37 20.85 1.73
C ASP A 52 -7.31 19.40 1.21
N PHE A 53 -7.25 18.42 2.12
CA PHE A 53 -7.30 17.00 1.77
C PHE A 53 -8.61 16.63 1.05
N LEU A 54 -9.76 17.03 1.61
CA LEU A 54 -11.08 16.74 1.03
C LEU A 54 -11.27 17.39 -0.35
N TYR A 55 -10.76 18.62 -0.53
CA TYR A 55 -10.74 19.30 -1.81
C TYR A 55 -9.93 18.53 -2.85
N ASN A 56 -8.69 18.13 -2.52
CA ASN A 56 -7.83 17.38 -3.44
C ASN A 56 -8.38 15.98 -3.74
N CYS A 57 -9.11 15.37 -2.80
CA CYS A 57 -9.84 14.11 -3.03
C CYS A 57 -11.02 14.23 -4.00
N SER A 58 -11.39 15.44 -4.41
CA SER A 58 -12.47 15.66 -5.37
C SER A 58 -11.97 15.69 -6.82
N PHE A 59 -10.65 15.62 -7.04
CA PHE A 59 -10.05 15.56 -8.37
C PHE A 59 -9.36 14.20 -8.58
N PRO A 60 -9.49 13.61 -9.77
CA PRO A 60 -8.79 12.37 -10.08
C PRO A 60 -7.28 12.59 -10.12
N LEU A 61 -6.53 11.60 -9.64
CA LEU A 61 -5.07 11.61 -9.74
C LEU A 61 -4.64 11.44 -11.20
N LYS A 62 -3.49 12.01 -11.53
CA LYS A 62 -2.85 11.76 -12.82
C LYS A 62 -2.41 10.29 -12.86
N LYS A 63 -2.79 9.55 -13.91
CA LYS A 63 -2.31 8.17 -14.06
C LYS A 63 -0.79 8.16 -14.18
N SER A 64 -0.22 7.09 -13.69
CA SER A 64 1.20 6.81 -13.73
C SER A 64 1.46 5.39 -14.22
N ILE A 65 2.66 5.19 -14.76
CA ILE A 65 3.14 3.90 -15.23
C ILE A 65 4.48 3.57 -14.58
N ARG A 66 4.70 2.28 -14.34
CA ARG A 66 5.99 1.71 -13.96
C ARG A 66 6.60 1.02 -15.17
N CYS A 67 7.75 1.51 -15.62
CA CYS A 67 8.57 0.87 -16.64
C CYS A 67 9.05 -0.52 -16.18
N ASN A 68 9.06 -1.50 -17.08
CA ASN A 68 9.62 -2.84 -16.87
C ASN A 68 11.00 -2.96 -17.53
N ASP A 69 12.06 -2.66 -16.77
CA ASP A 69 13.44 -2.70 -17.24
C ASP A 69 14.00 -4.12 -17.44
N LEU A 70 13.22 -5.17 -17.14
CA LEU A 70 13.52 -6.54 -17.57
C LEU A 70 13.31 -6.75 -19.08
N VAL A 71 12.46 -5.92 -19.71
CA VAL A 71 12.00 -6.11 -21.09
C VAL A 71 12.47 -4.97 -21.98
N ILE A 72 12.50 -3.75 -21.47
CA ILE A 72 12.88 -2.56 -22.23
C ILE A 72 13.54 -1.50 -21.34
N GLU A 73 14.57 -0.83 -21.86
CA GLU A 73 15.14 0.35 -21.21
C GLU A 73 14.09 1.47 -21.07
N CYS A 74 14.02 2.11 -19.90
CA CYS A 74 12.95 3.06 -19.61
C CYS A 74 12.99 4.31 -20.49
N ASP A 75 14.17 4.82 -20.83
CA ASP A 75 14.32 5.97 -21.73
C ASP A 75 13.88 5.61 -23.17
N LYS A 76 14.00 4.34 -23.57
CA LYS A 76 13.49 3.85 -24.85
C LYS A 76 11.98 3.73 -24.84
N LEU A 77 11.40 3.23 -23.74
CA LEU A 77 9.95 3.20 -23.55
C LEU A 77 9.35 4.61 -23.64
N GLU A 78 9.97 5.59 -22.98
CA GLU A 78 9.53 6.98 -23.01
C GLU A 78 9.44 7.52 -24.43
N LYS A 79 10.50 7.39 -25.23
CA LYS A 79 10.51 7.80 -26.65
C LYS A 79 9.43 7.12 -27.48
N ILE A 80 9.20 5.82 -27.28
CA ILE A 80 8.15 5.08 -28.00
C ILE A 80 6.76 5.64 -27.67
N MET A 81 6.51 5.94 -26.39
CA MET A 81 5.24 6.49 -25.93
C MET A 81 5.04 7.93 -26.43
N GLU A 82 6.10 8.74 -26.45
CA GLU A 82 6.10 10.10 -27.02
C GLU A 82 5.77 10.13 -28.50
N ASN A 83 6.35 9.22 -29.29
CA ASN A 83 6.01 9.08 -30.72
C ASN A 83 4.54 8.69 -30.95
N LYS A 84 3.86 8.13 -29.95
CA LYS A 84 2.42 7.81 -29.98
C LYS A 84 1.54 8.95 -29.47
N GLY A 85 2.12 10.09 -29.11
CA GLY A 85 1.42 11.27 -28.61
C GLY A 85 1.12 11.26 -27.11
N PHE A 86 1.70 10.32 -26.34
CA PHE A 86 1.70 10.44 -24.87
C PHE A 86 2.81 11.38 -24.43
N LYS A 87 2.60 12.17 -23.37
CA LYS A 87 3.70 12.90 -22.72
C LYS A 87 3.94 12.31 -21.35
N LEU A 88 5.11 11.72 -21.16
CA LEU A 88 5.53 11.16 -19.88
C LEU A 88 6.41 12.19 -19.13
N GLU A 89 6.34 12.16 -17.81
CA GLU A 89 7.24 12.91 -16.94
C GLU A 89 7.83 11.94 -15.94
N LYS A 90 9.17 11.79 -15.96
CA LYS A 90 9.90 10.94 -15.02
C LYS A 90 9.74 11.43 -13.59
N VAL A 91 9.49 10.51 -12.67
CA VAL A 91 9.36 10.81 -11.24
C VAL A 91 10.74 10.71 -10.59
N SER A 92 11.24 11.83 -10.08
CA SER A 92 12.62 11.93 -9.56
C SER A 92 12.93 10.96 -8.41
N TRP A 93 11.92 10.61 -7.61
CA TRP A 93 12.04 9.72 -6.45
C TRP A 93 11.62 8.26 -6.74
N LEU A 94 11.27 7.91 -7.98
CA LEU A 94 10.98 6.54 -8.40
C LEU A 94 11.75 6.19 -9.67
N LYS A 95 12.76 5.33 -9.55
CA LYS A 95 13.62 4.91 -10.66
C LYS A 95 12.85 4.53 -11.94
N HIS A 96 11.77 3.76 -11.79
CA HIS A 96 10.97 3.26 -12.91
C HIS A 96 9.62 3.99 -13.10
N GLY A 97 9.34 5.06 -12.35
CA GLY A 97 8.04 5.72 -12.31
C GLY A 97 7.91 6.89 -13.29
N TYR A 98 6.80 6.95 -14.01
CA TYR A 98 6.44 8.06 -14.90
C TYR A 98 5.00 8.51 -14.66
N ILE A 99 4.77 9.82 -14.66
CA ILE A 99 3.42 10.42 -14.69
C ILE A 99 3.03 10.69 -16.13
N VAL A 100 1.79 10.37 -16.50
CA VAL A 100 1.26 10.67 -17.84
C VAL A 100 0.61 12.06 -17.82
N LYS A 101 1.24 13.03 -18.47
CA LYS A 101 0.80 14.44 -18.53
C LYS A 101 -0.15 14.72 -19.69
N GLN A 102 0.00 13.98 -20.78
CA GLN A 102 -0.82 14.14 -21.97
C GLN A 102 -1.13 12.77 -22.59
N TYR A 103 -2.31 12.68 -23.18
CA TYR A 103 -2.82 11.47 -23.84
C TYR A 103 -3.16 11.79 -25.30
N PRO A 104 -2.86 10.88 -26.23
CA PRO A 104 -3.47 10.92 -27.55
C PRO A 104 -4.96 10.55 -27.44
N PRO A 105 -5.78 10.85 -28.46
CA PRO A 105 -7.18 10.41 -28.49
C PRO A 105 -7.33 8.88 -28.43
N LYS A 106 -6.42 8.15 -29.08
CA LYS A 106 -6.30 6.68 -29.07
C LYS A 106 -4.85 6.27 -29.34
N PRO A 107 -4.41 5.08 -28.88
CA PRO A 107 -5.09 4.16 -27.95
C PRO A 107 -5.04 4.67 -26.49
N SER A 108 -5.82 4.05 -25.59
CA SER A 108 -5.67 4.30 -24.14
C SER A 108 -4.39 3.63 -23.60
N LEU A 109 -3.92 4.04 -22.42
CA LEU A 109 -2.73 3.45 -21.79
C LEU A 109 -2.80 1.92 -21.64
N GLY A 110 -3.98 1.36 -21.37
CA GLY A 110 -4.16 -0.09 -21.21
C GLY A 110 -4.32 -0.85 -22.53
N ALA A 111 -4.33 -0.15 -23.67
CA ALA A 111 -4.56 -0.73 -25.00
C ALA A 111 -3.38 -0.52 -25.95
N THR A 112 -2.26 0.04 -25.48
CA THR A 112 -1.03 0.15 -26.26
C THR A 112 -0.38 -1.23 -26.45
N ILE A 113 0.35 -1.41 -27.55
CA ILE A 113 1.14 -2.62 -27.80
C ILE A 113 2.18 -2.82 -26.69
N GLU A 114 2.75 -1.73 -26.18
CA GLU A 114 3.76 -1.71 -25.12
C GLU A 114 3.17 -2.24 -23.80
N TYR A 115 1.95 -1.83 -23.45
CA TYR A 115 1.24 -2.39 -22.29
C TYR A 115 0.97 -3.88 -22.47
N LEU A 116 0.41 -4.27 -23.62
CA LEU A 116 0.10 -5.67 -23.91
C LEU A 116 1.35 -6.56 -23.96
N SER A 117 2.49 -6.00 -24.35
CA SER A 117 3.80 -6.68 -24.40
C SER A 117 4.54 -6.69 -23.06
N GLY A 118 3.98 -6.06 -22.02
CA GLY A 118 4.55 -6.05 -20.67
C GLY A 118 5.68 -5.05 -20.47
N TYR A 119 5.78 -4.01 -21.30
CA TYR A 119 6.83 -2.98 -21.19
C TYR A 119 6.60 -2.05 -20.00
N TYR A 120 5.35 -1.94 -19.55
CA TYR A 120 5.01 -1.21 -18.34
C TYR A 120 3.75 -1.74 -17.65
N TYR A 121 3.61 -1.34 -16.40
CA TYR A 121 2.43 -1.56 -15.58
C TYR A 121 1.77 -0.22 -15.23
N ILE A 122 0.45 -0.11 -15.26
CA ILE A 122 -0.27 1.09 -14.78
C ILE A 122 -0.45 0.95 -13.27
N GLN A 123 0.27 1.76 -12.49
CA GLN A 123 0.37 1.62 -11.03
C GLN A 123 0.49 3.02 -10.42
N GLY A 124 -0.21 3.26 -9.30
CA GLY A 124 -0.09 4.51 -8.53
C GLY A 124 1.32 4.70 -7.97
N LEU A 125 1.75 5.95 -7.82
CA LEU A 125 3.14 6.26 -7.46
C LEU A 125 3.47 5.79 -6.04
N ALA A 126 2.57 5.99 -5.08
CA ALA A 126 2.82 5.55 -3.70
C ALA A 126 2.82 4.01 -3.60
N SER A 127 1.99 3.34 -4.39
CA SER A 127 1.97 1.87 -4.52
C SER A 127 3.27 1.28 -5.08
N MET A 128 4.14 2.08 -5.72
CA MET A 128 5.48 1.63 -6.15
C MET A 128 6.50 1.61 -5.01
N VAL A 129 6.24 2.29 -3.90
CA VAL A 129 7.21 2.48 -2.80
C VAL A 129 7.49 1.20 -2.01
N PRO A 130 6.50 0.38 -1.60
CA PRO A 130 6.76 -0.78 -0.73
C PRO A 130 7.78 -1.77 -1.29
N PRO A 131 7.76 -2.16 -2.58
CA PRO A 131 8.80 -3.03 -3.14
C PRO A 131 10.22 -2.41 -3.08
N TYR A 132 10.37 -1.09 -3.28
CA TYR A 132 11.67 -0.44 -3.11
C TYR A 132 12.13 -0.40 -1.65
N VAL A 133 11.21 -0.19 -0.71
CA VAL A 133 11.52 -0.18 0.72
C VAL A 133 11.89 -1.56 1.22
N LEU A 134 11.31 -2.63 0.66
CA LEU A 134 11.65 -4.01 1.00
C LEU A 134 13.06 -4.39 0.53
N ASP A 135 13.46 -3.81 -0.59
CA ASP A 135 14.77 -3.95 -1.22
C ASP A 135 15.23 -5.41 -1.33
N PRO A 136 14.53 -6.25 -2.11
CA PRO A 136 14.90 -7.65 -2.27
C PRO A 136 16.10 -7.81 -3.22
N ASN A 137 17.01 -8.73 -2.89
CA ASN A 137 18.15 -9.11 -3.72
C ASN A 137 17.83 -10.34 -4.60
N GLU A 138 18.75 -10.66 -5.53
CA GLU A 138 18.58 -11.75 -6.51
C GLU A 138 18.53 -13.16 -5.90
N ASN A 139 18.85 -13.34 -4.62
CA ASN A 139 18.88 -14.63 -3.92
C ASN A 139 17.81 -14.74 -2.82
N ASP A 140 17.04 -13.69 -2.57
CA ASP A 140 16.05 -13.68 -1.50
C ASP A 140 14.90 -14.66 -1.77
N LEU A 141 14.38 -15.22 -0.67
CA LEU A 141 13.10 -15.91 -0.65
C LEU A 141 12.05 -14.92 -0.14
N VAL A 142 11.25 -14.39 -1.07
CA VAL A 142 10.31 -13.30 -0.82
C VAL A 142 8.88 -13.83 -0.74
N LEU A 143 8.11 -13.36 0.23
CA LEU A 143 6.67 -13.60 0.31
C LEU A 143 5.88 -12.33 -0.02
N ASP A 144 4.91 -12.43 -0.92
CA ASP A 144 3.85 -11.44 -1.12
C ASP A 144 2.52 -12.03 -0.62
N MET A 145 2.07 -11.59 0.57
CA MET A 145 0.94 -12.22 1.29
C MET A 145 -0.44 -11.87 0.72
N ALA A 146 -0.54 -10.85 -0.13
CA ALA A 146 -1.80 -10.37 -0.69
C ALA A 146 -1.57 -9.82 -2.11
N ALA A 147 -1.15 -10.72 -3.00
CA ALA A 147 -0.46 -10.37 -4.23
C ALA A 147 -1.34 -9.73 -5.32
N ALA A 148 -2.63 -10.04 -5.39
CA ALA A 148 -3.42 -9.59 -6.53
C ALA A 148 -3.75 -8.07 -6.46
N PRO A 149 -3.75 -7.35 -7.59
CA PRO A 149 -3.68 -7.84 -8.97
C PRO A 149 -2.27 -8.09 -9.53
N GLY A 150 -1.21 -7.95 -8.71
CA GLY A 150 0.17 -8.30 -9.09
C GLY A 150 1.09 -7.12 -9.40
N SER A 151 0.66 -5.88 -9.18
CA SER A 151 1.51 -4.71 -9.44
C SER A 151 2.79 -4.78 -8.60
N LYS A 152 2.67 -5.03 -7.28
CA LYS A 152 3.81 -5.12 -6.37
C LYS A 152 4.60 -6.42 -6.56
N THR A 153 3.93 -7.57 -6.75
CA THR A 153 4.60 -8.85 -7.05
C THR A 153 5.49 -8.78 -8.29
N THR A 154 4.98 -8.20 -9.38
CA THR A 154 5.78 -8.03 -10.62
C THR A 154 6.91 -7.02 -10.44
N GLN A 155 6.75 -6.05 -9.51
CA GLN A 155 7.82 -5.11 -9.16
C GLN A 155 8.93 -5.79 -8.36
N LEU A 156 8.57 -6.63 -7.37
CA LEU A 156 9.53 -7.43 -6.63
C LEU A 156 10.36 -8.30 -7.59
N ALA A 157 9.70 -8.99 -8.51
CA ALA A 157 10.37 -9.80 -9.52
C ALA A 157 11.31 -8.99 -10.44
N GLN A 158 10.89 -7.77 -10.80
CA GLN A 158 11.71 -6.83 -11.55
C GLN A 158 12.97 -6.42 -10.76
N LEU A 159 12.84 -6.07 -9.48
CA LEU A 159 13.97 -5.71 -8.61
C LEU A 159 14.94 -6.90 -8.40
N MET A 160 14.40 -8.11 -8.28
CA MET A 160 15.18 -9.35 -8.16
C MET A 160 15.73 -9.87 -9.50
N LYS A 161 15.56 -9.10 -10.59
CA LYS A 161 16.00 -9.47 -11.95
C LYS A 161 15.55 -10.87 -12.40
N ASN A 162 14.32 -11.27 -12.06
CA ASN A 162 13.78 -12.61 -12.33
C ASN A 162 14.61 -13.77 -11.71
N LYS A 163 15.36 -13.52 -10.64
CA LYS A 163 16.12 -14.53 -9.86
C LYS A 163 15.56 -14.67 -8.44
N GLY A 164 16.05 -15.64 -7.68
CA GLY A 164 15.50 -15.98 -6.36
C GLY A 164 14.10 -16.57 -6.50
N LEU A 165 13.29 -16.48 -5.45
CA LEU A 165 11.93 -17.01 -5.47
C LEU A 165 10.96 -16.06 -4.76
N ILE A 166 9.84 -15.78 -5.42
CA ILE A 166 8.70 -15.07 -4.84
C ILE A 166 7.54 -16.04 -4.67
N VAL A 167 7.04 -16.19 -3.45
CA VAL A 167 5.78 -16.87 -3.18
C VAL A 167 4.68 -15.81 -3.09
N ALA A 168 3.70 -15.88 -3.99
CA ALA A 168 2.62 -14.90 -4.09
C ALA A 168 1.28 -15.55 -3.72
N ILE A 169 0.65 -15.05 -2.66
CA ILE A 169 -0.60 -15.58 -2.10
C ILE A 169 -1.79 -14.74 -2.57
N GLU A 170 -2.84 -15.39 -3.05
CA GLU A 170 -4.14 -14.75 -3.30
C GLU A 170 -5.30 -15.70 -2.99
N LYS A 171 -6.19 -15.30 -2.07
CA LYS A 171 -7.34 -16.14 -1.68
C LYS A 171 -8.44 -16.18 -2.74
N SER A 172 -8.66 -15.07 -3.47
CA SER A 172 -9.79 -14.94 -4.41
C SER A 172 -9.51 -15.67 -5.72
N ARG A 173 -10.44 -16.56 -6.09
CA ARG A 173 -10.44 -17.26 -7.38
C ARG A 173 -10.55 -16.30 -8.57
N GLU A 174 -11.18 -15.15 -8.40
CA GLU A 174 -11.31 -14.16 -9.47
C GLU A 174 -10.03 -13.34 -9.61
N ARG A 175 -9.52 -12.80 -8.50
CA ARG A 175 -8.35 -11.92 -8.51
C ARG A 175 -7.07 -12.66 -8.90
N ILE A 176 -6.95 -13.95 -8.58
CA ILE A 176 -5.78 -14.74 -8.99
C ILE A 176 -5.64 -14.85 -10.51
N LYS A 177 -6.75 -14.76 -11.27
CA LYS A 177 -6.69 -14.74 -12.75
C LYS A 177 -5.99 -13.48 -13.25
N SER A 178 -6.30 -12.32 -12.65
CA SER A 178 -5.63 -11.06 -12.98
C SER A 178 -4.15 -11.09 -12.59
N LEU A 179 -3.84 -11.64 -11.41
CA LEU A 179 -2.46 -11.83 -10.95
C LEU A 179 -1.67 -12.71 -11.93
N TYR A 180 -2.19 -13.88 -12.28
CA TYR A 180 -1.58 -14.79 -13.25
C TYR A 180 -1.37 -14.12 -14.62
N SER A 181 -2.40 -13.43 -15.13
CA SER A 181 -2.32 -12.71 -16.40
C SER A 181 -1.22 -11.64 -16.37
N ASN A 182 -1.14 -10.85 -15.29
CA ASN A 182 -0.13 -9.81 -15.15
C ASN A 182 1.29 -10.37 -15.01
N ILE A 183 1.50 -11.46 -14.27
CA ILE A 183 2.81 -12.13 -14.17
C ILE A 183 3.30 -12.56 -15.55
N ASN A 184 2.43 -13.23 -16.33
CA ASN A 184 2.78 -13.68 -17.67
C ASN A 184 3.00 -12.52 -18.65
N ARG A 185 2.12 -11.52 -18.62
CA ARG A 185 2.23 -10.30 -19.46
C ARG A 185 3.56 -9.60 -19.21
N MET A 186 3.93 -9.42 -17.94
CA MET A 186 5.15 -8.73 -17.50
C MET A 186 6.43 -9.58 -17.62
N LYS A 187 6.36 -10.78 -18.21
CA LYS A 187 7.50 -11.69 -18.45
C LYS A 187 8.23 -12.11 -17.17
N ILE A 188 7.47 -12.28 -16.09
CA ILE A 188 7.99 -12.70 -14.80
C ILE A 188 8.13 -14.22 -14.73
N LYS A 189 9.25 -14.71 -14.19
CA LYS A 189 9.64 -16.14 -14.21
C LYS A 189 9.89 -16.76 -12.84
N ASN A 190 10.14 -15.95 -11.81
CA ASN A 190 10.56 -16.38 -10.47
C ASN A 190 9.42 -16.35 -9.43
N VAL A 191 8.16 -16.51 -9.86
CA VAL A 191 7.00 -16.44 -8.95
C VAL A 191 6.26 -17.78 -8.89
N VAL A 192 6.03 -18.27 -7.68
CA VAL A 192 5.10 -19.35 -7.37
C VAL A 192 3.79 -18.76 -6.87
N LEU A 193 2.69 -19.08 -7.54
CA LEU A 193 1.35 -18.61 -7.18
C LEU A 193 0.64 -19.65 -6.31
N LEU A 194 0.15 -19.24 -5.14
CA LEU A 194 -0.64 -20.10 -4.26
C LEU A 194 -2.03 -19.49 -4.01
N ARG A 195 -3.07 -20.20 -4.42
CA ARG A 195 -4.46 -19.80 -4.14
C ARG A 195 -4.90 -20.28 -2.76
N THR A 196 -4.62 -19.50 -1.73
CA THR A 196 -4.93 -19.88 -0.34
C THR A 196 -5.19 -18.65 0.53
N ASP A 197 -5.74 -18.87 1.72
CA ASP A 197 -5.72 -17.85 2.78
C ASP A 197 -4.32 -17.81 3.39
N ALA A 198 -3.72 -16.62 3.46
CA ALA A 198 -2.40 -16.41 4.05
C ALA A 198 -2.32 -16.88 5.52
N ARG A 199 -3.45 -17.01 6.22
CA ARG A 199 -3.52 -17.57 7.58
C ARG A 199 -3.03 -19.01 7.69
N ILE A 200 -3.10 -19.77 6.60
CA ILE A 200 -2.61 -21.15 6.57
C ILE A 200 -1.08 -21.18 6.72
N LEU A 201 -0.37 -20.10 6.37
CA LEU A 201 1.09 -20.02 6.47
C LEU A 201 1.60 -20.26 7.90
N ARG A 202 0.81 -19.94 8.93
CA ARG A 202 1.17 -20.23 10.34
C ARG A 202 1.41 -21.71 10.61
N LYS A 203 0.80 -22.59 9.82
CA LYS A 203 0.92 -24.05 9.94
C LYS A 203 1.98 -24.63 9.01
N LEU A 204 2.53 -23.82 8.12
CA LEU A 204 3.58 -24.25 7.22
C LEU A 204 4.92 -23.96 7.88
N ASN A 205 5.83 -24.93 7.89
CA ASN A 205 7.21 -24.75 8.35
C ASN A 205 8.03 -24.04 7.27
N MET A 206 7.60 -22.85 6.87
CA MET A 206 8.27 -22.00 5.90
C MET A 206 8.71 -20.72 6.59
N SER A 207 9.90 -20.25 6.23
CA SER A 207 10.41 -18.94 6.63
C SER A 207 10.87 -18.18 5.40
N PHE A 208 10.87 -16.85 5.50
CA PHE A 208 11.19 -15.95 4.40
C PHE A 208 12.16 -14.87 4.88
N SER A 209 13.16 -14.54 4.06
CA SER A 209 14.10 -13.45 4.36
C SER A 209 13.45 -12.08 4.18
N LYS A 210 12.44 -11.99 3.30
CA LYS A 210 11.71 -10.77 2.97
C LYS A 210 10.22 -11.03 2.85
N ILE A 211 9.40 -10.19 3.48
CA ILE A 211 7.95 -10.27 3.37
C ILE A 211 7.37 -8.92 3.00
N LEU A 212 6.56 -8.88 1.94
CA LEU A 212 5.67 -7.78 1.62
C LEU A 212 4.27 -8.12 2.10
N LEU A 213 3.74 -7.30 3.01
CA LEU A 213 2.37 -7.38 3.50
C LEU A 213 1.61 -6.11 3.09
N ASP A 214 1.12 -6.11 1.85
CA ASP A 214 0.21 -5.07 1.33
C ASP A 214 -1.24 -5.45 1.65
N VAL A 215 -1.73 -5.00 2.80
CA VAL A 215 -2.96 -5.55 3.37
C VAL A 215 -4.23 -5.18 2.61
N PRO A 216 -5.23 -6.07 2.56
CA PRO A 216 -6.61 -5.67 2.27
C PRO A 216 -7.08 -4.66 3.31
N CYS A 217 -7.56 -3.51 2.86
CA CYS A 217 -7.94 -2.38 3.71
C CYS A 217 -9.19 -1.68 3.19
N SER A 218 -9.69 -0.71 3.96
CA SER A 218 -10.80 0.19 3.58
C SER A 218 -10.56 0.91 2.25
N GLY A 219 -9.28 1.20 1.95
CA GLY A 219 -8.86 1.93 0.75
C GLY A 219 -9.25 3.41 0.79
N GLU A 220 -9.35 4.02 1.98
CA GLU A 220 -9.63 5.46 2.14
C GLU A 220 -8.66 6.36 1.34
N GLY A 221 -7.42 5.92 1.15
CA GLY A 221 -6.43 6.65 0.35
C GLY A 221 -6.70 6.64 -1.16
N LEU A 222 -7.59 5.76 -1.63
CA LEU A 222 -8.00 5.65 -3.03
C LEU A 222 -9.24 6.48 -3.39
N ILE A 223 -9.77 7.29 -2.47
CA ILE A 223 -10.94 8.15 -2.72
C ILE A 223 -10.79 9.04 -3.99
N PRO A 224 -9.63 9.62 -4.31
CA PRO A 224 -9.46 10.36 -5.56
C PRO A 224 -9.69 9.51 -6.83
N GLU A 225 -9.40 8.21 -6.78
CA GLU A 225 -9.55 7.26 -7.89
C GLU A 225 -10.94 6.60 -7.90
N ASP A 226 -11.52 6.40 -6.72
CA ASP A 226 -12.82 5.76 -6.51
C ASP A 226 -13.64 6.57 -5.48
N PRO A 227 -14.36 7.62 -5.93
CA PRO A 227 -15.15 8.48 -5.06
C PRO A 227 -16.26 7.78 -4.29
N SER A 228 -16.66 6.56 -4.69
CA SER A 228 -17.67 5.78 -3.96
C SER A 228 -17.22 5.43 -2.54
N ARG A 229 -15.90 5.42 -2.28
CA ARG A 229 -15.31 5.13 -0.98
C ARG A 229 -15.59 6.18 0.09
N LYS A 230 -16.04 7.38 -0.30
CA LYS A 230 -16.47 8.44 0.62
C LYS A 230 -17.63 8.01 1.52
N THR A 231 -18.42 7.02 1.09
CA THR A 231 -19.65 6.59 1.76
C THR A 231 -19.78 5.07 1.94
N LYS A 232 -18.73 4.31 1.62
CA LYS A 232 -18.81 2.84 1.57
C LYS A 232 -18.49 2.15 2.89
N THR A 233 -17.50 2.65 3.62
CA THR A 233 -16.94 1.96 4.80
C THR A 233 -17.59 2.51 6.06
N THR A 234 -18.10 1.64 6.92
CA THR A 234 -18.57 2.00 8.27
C THR A 234 -17.46 1.84 9.31
N ILE A 235 -17.69 2.31 10.54
CA ILE A 235 -16.75 2.09 11.66
C ILE A 235 -16.61 0.59 11.98
N ASP A 236 -17.68 -0.20 11.85
CA ASP A 236 -17.62 -1.63 12.11
C ASP A 236 -16.87 -2.37 11.00
N ASP A 237 -17.00 -1.97 9.75
CA ASP A 237 -16.14 -2.46 8.66
C ASP A 237 -14.66 -2.17 8.95
N LEU A 238 -14.35 -0.97 9.45
CA LEU A 238 -12.99 -0.58 9.82
C LEU A 238 -12.42 -1.46 10.93
N LYS A 239 -13.24 -1.82 11.94
CA LYS A 239 -12.84 -2.78 12.99
C LYS A 239 -12.56 -4.18 12.41
N ILE A 240 -13.37 -4.62 11.44
CA ILE A 240 -13.15 -5.90 10.75
C ILE A 240 -11.83 -5.85 9.98
N PHE A 241 -11.53 -4.78 9.24
CA PHE A 241 -10.24 -4.61 8.58
C PHE A 241 -9.08 -4.65 9.57
N PHE A 242 -9.17 -3.90 10.66
CA PHE A 242 -8.17 -3.88 11.73
C PHE A 242 -7.89 -5.29 12.28
N GLN A 243 -8.92 -6.05 12.66
CA GLN A 243 -8.74 -7.42 13.16
C GLN A 243 -8.07 -8.35 12.15
N ASN A 244 -8.53 -8.33 10.89
CA ASN A 244 -7.91 -9.13 9.83
C ASN A 244 -6.43 -8.75 9.62
N GLN A 245 -6.10 -7.46 9.69
CA GLN A 245 -4.74 -6.96 9.51
C GLN A 245 -3.83 -7.35 10.68
N LEU A 246 -4.34 -7.33 11.92
CA LEU A 246 -3.63 -7.84 13.10
C LEU A 246 -3.28 -9.33 12.96
N GLU A 247 -4.21 -10.15 12.48
CA GLU A 247 -3.93 -11.57 12.21
C GLU A 247 -2.84 -11.74 11.16
N LEU A 248 -2.94 -11.00 10.04
CA LEU A 248 -1.98 -11.12 8.94
C LEU A 248 -0.57 -10.65 9.34
N ILE A 249 -0.44 -9.54 10.08
CA ILE A 249 0.87 -9.05 10.53
C ILE A 249 1.47 -9.96 11.61
N ASP A 250 0.64 -10.55 12.48
CA ASP A 250 1.07 -11.56 13.46
C ASP A 250 1.71 -12.75 12.74
N ILE A 251 1.06 -13.26 11.70
CA ILE A 251 1.56 -14.38 10.90
C ILE A 251 2.83 -13.98 10.16
N ALA A 252 2.84 -12.83 9.49
CA ALA A 252 3.99 -12.32 8.75
C ALA A 252 5.23 -12.24 9.64
N TYR A 253 5.10 -11.65 10.83
CA TYR A 253 6.22 -11.48 11.75
C TYR A 253 6.74 -12.83 12.28
N ASN A 254 5.85 -13.79 12.55
CA ASN A 254 6.25 -15.10 13.06
C ASN A 254 7.01 -15.94 12.03
N ILE A 255 6.62 -15.88 10.74
CA ILE A 255 7.28 -16.64 9.66
C ILE A 255 8.47 -15.89 9.01
N LEU A 256 8.74 -14.65 9.42
CA LEU A 256 9.92 -13.92 9.00
C LEU A 256 11.18 -14.53 9.64
N GLU A 257 12.25 -14.68 8.87
CA GLU A 257 13.55 -15.12 9.40
C GLU A 257 14.15 -14.08 10.38
N PRO A 258 15.01 -14.49 11.32
CA PRO A 258 15.87 -13.55 12.04
C PRO A 258 16.65 -12.66 11.07
N GLU A 259 16.82 -11.39 11.41
CA GLU A 259 17.40 -10.34 10.55
C GLU A 259 16.61 -10.07 9.24
N GLY A 260 15.47 -10.73 9.06
CA GLY A 260 14.59 -10.56 7.91
C GLY A 260 13.89 -9.20 7.92
N VAL A 261 13.41 -8.80 6.74
CA VAL A 261 12.68 -7.53 6.56
C VAL A 261 11.22 -7.79 6.22
N LEU A 262 10.32 -7.19 6.99
CA LEU A 262 8.90 -7.08 6.68
C LEU A 262 8.57 -5.65 6.28
N VAL A 263 7.94 -5.47 5.12
CA VAL A 263 7.30 -4.20 4.76
C VAL A 263 5.79 -4.35 4.88
N TYR A 264 5.21 -3.60 5.81
CA TYR A 264 3.77 -3.43 5.93
C TYR A 264 3.33 -2.22 5.11
N SER A 265 2.29 -2.38 4.30
CA SER A 265 1.69 -1.25 3.58
C SER A 265 0.18 -1.37 3.45
N SER A 266 -0.48 -0.22 3.31
CA SER A 266 -1.91 -0.14 3.01
C SER A 266 -2.20 1.07 2.10
N CYS A 267 -3.28 1.00 1.33
CA CYS A 267 -3.85 2.16 0.63
C CYS A 267 -4.92 2.88 1.46
N SER A 268 -4.78 2.84 2.79
CA SER A 268 -5.62 3.53 3.76
C SER A 268 -4.86 4.65 4.44
N ILE A 269 -5.58 5.69 4.86
CA ILE A 269 -5.04 6.76 5.72
C ILE A 269 -5.46 6.58 7.18
N ALA A 270 -6.26 5.56 7.48
CA ALA A 270 -6.75 5.21 8.80
C ALA A 270 -5.61 4.80 9.75
N PRO A 271 -5.36 5.52 10.86
CA PRO A 271 -4.42 5.06 11.89
C PRO A 271 -4.75 3.69 12.46
N GLU A 272 -6.04 3.34 12.50
CA GLU A 272 -6.54 2.04 12.93
C GLU A 272 -6.04 0.90 12.04
N GLU A 273 -5.87 1.14 10.74
CA GLU A 273 -5.35 0.14 9.78
C GLU A 273 -3.83 0.25 9.57
N ASN A 274 -3.19 1.26 10.17
CA ASN A 274 -1.80 1.61 9.92
C ASN A 274 -0.98 1.47 11.21
N GLU A 275 -0.78 2.55 11.93
CA GLU A 275 0.04 2.59 13.14
C GLU A 275 -0.48 1.67 14.23
N ALA A 276 -1.79 1.55 14.42
CA ALA A 276 -2.34 0.65 15.42
C ALA A 276 -2.02 -0.82 15.12
N VAL A 277 -1.94 -1.20 13.83
CA VAL A 277 -1.58 -2.56 13.40
C VAL A 277 -0.08 -2.82 13.59
N VAL A 278 0.78 -1.87 13.18
CA VAL A 278 2.23 -2.02 13.39
C VAL A 278 2.58 -1.99 14.88
N ASN A 279 1.92 -1.14 15.66
CA ASN A 279 2.12 -1.05 17.11
C ASN A 279 1.86 -2.38 17.82
N TYR A 280 0.96 -3.23 17.30
CA TYR A 280 0.69 -4.55 17.86
C TYR A 280 1.95 -5.43 17.92
N ILE A 281 2.68 -5.53 16.81
CA ILE A 281 3.90 -6.34 16.78
C ILE A 281 5.06 -5.69 17.55
N ILE A 282 5.09 -4.36 17.64
CA ILE A 282 6.07 -3.65 18.48
C ILE A 282 5.83 -3.99 19.95
N GLU A 283 4.60 -3.91 20.43
CA GLU A 283 4.26 -4.21 21.84
C GLU A 283 4.42 -5.68 22.19
N ASN A 284 4.04 -6.58 21.28
CA ASN A 284 4.02 -8.01 21.56
C ASN A 284 5.37 -8.69 21.34
N TYR A 285 6.15 -8.23 20.37
CA TYR A 285 7.37 -8.90 19.93
C TYR A 285 8.62 -8.03 20.03
N GLY A 286 8.50 -6.76 20.44
CA GLY A 286 9.64 -5.84 20.46
C GLY A 286 10.15 -5.49 19.07
N ALA A 287 9.32 -5.63 18.03
CA ALA A 287 9.68 -5.37 16.64
C ALA A 287 10.25 -3.95 16.47
N LYS A 288 11.31 -3.80 15.66
CA LYS A 288 11.93 -2.50 15.38
C LYS A 288 11.52 -1.98 14.02
N THR A 289 11.15 -0.70 13.97
CA THR A 289 10.87 -0.02 12.71
C THR A 289 12.10 0.71 12.21
N ASP A 290 12.29 0.69 10.91
CA ASP A 290 13.40 1.32 10.22
C ASP A 290 12.94 2.59 9.51
N LYS A 291 13.75 3.64 9.62
CA LYS A 291 13.40 4.94 9.03
C LYS A 291 13.51 4.90 7.51
N ILE A 292 12.45 5.37 6.85
CA ILE A 292 12.36 5.43 5.40
C ILE A 292 12.66 6.86 4.92
N TYR A 293 13.52 7.00 3.91
CA TYR A 293 13.96 8.29 3.37
C TYR A 293 13.74 8.38 1.86
N GLY A 294 13.81 9.59 1.30
CA GLY A 294 13.86 9.81 -0.15
C GLY A 294 12.50 9.89 -0.85
N TYR A 295 11.39 9.94 -0.10
CA TYR A 295 10.03 10.03 -0.64
C TYR A 295 9.33 11.32 -0.19
N PRO A 296 8.46 11.92 -1.03
CA PRO A 296 7.67 13.09 -0.65
C PRO A 296 6.50 12.70 0.27
N ALA A 297 6.83 12.18 1.44
CA ALA A 297 5.89 11.64 2.41
C ALA A 297 6.08 12.29 3.77
N THR A 298 5.03 12.26 4.58
CA THR A 298 5.06 12.68 5.98
C THR A 298 5.37 11.50 6.89
N SER A 299 5.91 11.74 8.07
CA SER A 299 6.12 10.69 9.07
C SER A 299 4.80 10.06 9.55
N GLY A 300 4.88 8.81 10.02
CA GLY A 300 3.81 8.18 10.78
C GLY A 300 3.46 8.95 12.05
N ILE A 301 2.24 8.74 12.55
CA ILE A 301 1.74 9.42 13.75
C ILE A 301 1.98 8.58 15.00
N THR A 302 2.19 9.24 16.16
CA THR A 302 2.42 8.52 17.43
C THR A 302 1.27 8.70 18.41
N GLU A 303 0.23 9.43 18.02
CA GLU A 303 -0.99 9.59 18.81
C GLU A 303 -2.20 9.73 17.89
N PHE A 304 -3.30 9.09 18.26
CA PHE A 304 -4.58 9.27 17.60
C PHE A 304 -5.73 8.99 18.57
N ASN A 305 -6.70 9.90 18.64
CA ASN A 305 -7.90 9.76 19.46
C ASN A 305 -7.62 9.40 20.95
N GLY A 306 -6.61 10.04 21.55
CA GLY A 306 -6.19 9.79 22.93
C GLY A 306 -5.39 8.50 23.14
N VAL A 307 -5.16 7.73 22.08
CA VAL A 307 -4.29 6.56 22.08
C VAL A 307 -2.87 6.96 21.70
N LYS A 308 -1.91 6.67 22.57
CA LYS A 308 -0.48 6.82 22.27
C LYS A 308 0.08 5.52 21.73
N PHE A 309 0.83 5.63 20.64
CA PHE A 309 1.58 4.54 20.03
C PHE A 309 3.07 4.67 20.33
N ASN A 310 3.85 3.66 19.97
CA ASN A 310 5.30 3.70 20.09
C ASN A 310 5.93 4.81 19.23
N GLU A 311 6.89 5.55 19.78
CA GLU A 311 7.55 6.68 19.08
C GLU A 311 8.30 6.25 17.81
N SER A 312 8.73 4.99 17.72
CA SER A 312 9.36 4.45 16.52
C SER A 312 8.43 4.44 15.30
N LEU A 313 7.12 4.62 15.46
CA LEU A 313 6.20 4.74 14.33
C LEU A 313 6.43 6.01 13.50
N ARG A 314 7.19 7.00 14.00
CA ARG A 314 7.69 8.13 13.17
C ARG A 314 8.58 7.70 12.02
N ASN A 315 9.14 6.49 12.08
CA ASN A 315 9.95 5.89 11.01
C ASN A 315 9.11 5.45 9.81
N CYS A 316 7.80 5.25 10.01
CA CYS A 316 6.85 4.98 8.94
C CYS A 316 6.63 6.23 8.09
N ILE A 317 6.12 6.06 6.88
CA ILE A 317 5.77 7.16 5.99
C ILE A 317 4.31 7.09 5.53
N ARG A 318 3.72 8.27 5.37
CA ARG A 318 2.35 8.51 4.93
C ARG A 318 2.32 9.43 3.72
N PHE A 319 1.61 9.01 2.70
CA PHE A 319 1.30 9.80 1.51
C PHE A 319 -0.12 10.34 1.61
N TYR A 320 -0.33 11.54 1.06
CA TYR A 320 -1.64 12.17 1.01
C TYR A 320 -1.82 12.96 -0.29
N PRO A 321 -3.02 12.94 -0.91
CA PRO A 321 -3.28 13.66 -2.16
C PRO A 321 -2.87 15.13 -2.16
N HIS A 322 -3.18 15.88 -1.09
CA HIS A 322 -2.87 17.31 -0.98
C HIS A 322 -1.40 17.62 -0.68
N LYS A 323 -0.60 16.64 -0.24
CA LYS A 323 0.82 16.83 0.09
C LYS A 323 1.76 16.26 -0.97
N SER A 324 1.52 15.00 -1.35
CA SER A 324 2.40 14.26 -2.26
C SER A 324 1.91 14.25 -3.70
N GLY A 325 0.66 14.65 -3.96
CA GLY A 325 0.04 14.52 -5.28
C GLY A 325 -0.16 13.07 -5.72
N THR A 326 -0.18 12.13 -4.76
CA THR A 326 -0.38 10.69 -4.97
C THR A 326 -1.65 10.21 -4.28
N GLU A 327 -1.96 8.92 -4.39
CA GLU A 327 -2.93 8.28 -3.52
C GLU A 327 -2.51 8.38 -2.04
N GLY A 328 -3.50 8.33 -1.15
CA GLY A 328 -3.25 8.14 0.27
C GLY A 328 -2.68 6.74 0.51
N PHE A 329 -1.58 6.65 1.24
CA PHE A 329 -0.84 5.40 1.38
C PHE A 329 0.02 5.38 2.64
N PHE A 330 0.25 4.21 3.21
CA PHE A 330 1.09 4.00 4.39
C PHE A 330 2.15 2.93 4.10
N VAL A 331 3.38 3.16 4.56
CA VAL A 331 4.49 2.20 4.47
C VAL A 331 5.28 2.17 5.78
N CYS A 332 5.52 0.98 6.30
CA CYS A 332 6.39 0.74 7.44
C CYS A 332 7.38 -0.38 7.10
N LYS A 333 8.67 -0.14 7.36
CA LYS A 333 9.72 -1.15 7.28
C LYS A 333 10.02 -1.65 8.69
N ILE A 334 9.99 -2.96 8.86
CA ILE A 334 10.22 -3.66 10.13
C ILE A 334 11.39 -4.62 9.93
N ILE A 335 12.32 -4.63 10.89
CA ILE A 335 13.39 -5.63 10.98
C ILE A 335 13.10 -6.53 12.17
N LYS A 336 13.20 -7.83 11.96
CA LYS A 336 13.12 -8.82 13.03
C LYS A 336 14.52 -9.10 13.55
N GLU A 337 14.70 -8.96 14.86
CA GLU A 337 15.95 -9.31 15.54
C GLU A 337 16.09 -10.81 15.77
#